data_AF-A0AA46S9L4-F1
#
_entry.id   AF-A0AA46S9L4-F1
#
_cell.length_a   1.000
_cell.length_b   1.000
_cell.length_c   1.000
_cell.angle_alpha   90.00
_cell.angle_beta   90.00
_cell.angle_gamma   90.00
#
_symmetry.space_group_name_H-M   'P 1'
#
loop_
_entity.id
_entity.type
_entity.pdbx_description
1 polymer ?
#
loop_
_entity_poly.entity_id
_entity_poly.type
_entity_poly.pdbx_seq_one_letter_code
_entity_poly.pdbx_strand_id
1 'polypeptide(L)' 'MKQKPIQSQTTSILYQQPNAGEQRPSRWKTIFINTKDFCFFALLSFVLWAIIHLCYIAVGG' A
#
# COMPACT_ATOMS: atom_id res chain seq x y z
N MET A 1 16.20 -23.01 52.83
CA MET A 1 15.47 -21.85 52.25
C MET A 1 14.74 -22.33 51.00
N LYS A 2 13.43 -22.11 50.87
CA LYS A 2 12.67 -22.53 49.68
C LYS A 2 12.75 -21.41 48.62
N GLN A 3 13.29 -21.72 47.44
CA GLN A 3 13.29 -20.79 46.31
C GLN A 3 11.87 -20.65 45.76
N LYS A 4 11.40 -19.41 45.63
CA LYS A 4 10.13 -19.10 44.97
C LYS A 4 10.33 -19.27 43.45
N PRO A 5 9.39 -19.89 42.71
CA PRO A 5 9.52 -20.02 41.27
C PRO A 5 9.48 -18.62 40.64
N ILE A 6 10.57 -18.23 39.98
CA ILE A 6 10.63 -17.00 39.20
C ILE A 6 9.95 -17.30 37.87
N GLN A 7 8.85 -16.60 37.60
CA GLN A 7 8.16 -16.64 36.31
C GLN A 7 9.13 -16.13 35.23
N SER A 8 9.35 -16.94 34.19
CA SER A 8 10.25 -16.59 33.08
C SER A 8 9.78 -15.29 32.41
N GLN A 9 10.61 -14.25 32.44
CA GLN A 9 10.36 -12.97 31.75
C GLN A 9 10.64 -13.04 30.25
N THR A 10 11.15 -14.17 29.75
CA THR A 10 11.31 -14.44 28.33
C THR A 10 10.13 -15.26 27.84
N THR A 11 8.92 -14.69 27.88
CA THR A 11 7.92 -15.09 26.89
C THR A 11 8.45 -14.60 25.56
N SER A 12 9.14 -15.49 24.85
CA SER A 12 9.45 -15.25 23.46
C SER A 12 8.11 -15.03 22.78
N ILE A 13 7.82 -13.79 22.38
CA ILE A 13 6.86 -13.54 21.31
C ILE A 13 7.56 -14.06 20.04
N LEU A 14 7.74 -15.38 19.97
CA LEU A 14 8.07 -16.10 18.76
C LEU A 14 7.00 -15.68 17.75
N TYR A 15 7.45 -15.36 16.55
CA TYR A 15 6.64 -14.99 15.39
C TYR A 15 5.23 -15.60 15.49
N GLN A 16 4.24 -14.77 15.81
CA GLN A 16 2.86 -15.22 15.90
C GLN A 16 2.36 -15.43 14.48
N GLN A 17 1.88 -16.64 14.19
CA GLN A 17 1.23 -16.94 12.92
C GLN A 17 0.12 -15.90 12.71
N PRO A 18 0.15 -15.13 11.60
CA PRO A 18 -0.87 -14.12 11.34
C PRO A 18 -2.26 -14.76 11.37
N ASN A 19 -3.20 -14.13 12.05
CA ASN A 19 -4.57 -14.62 12.09
C ASN A 19 -5.22 -14.48 10.70
N ALA A 20 -6.21 -15.30 10.38
CA ALA A 20 -6.90 -15.30 9.08
C ALA A 20 -7.53 -13.93 8.72
N GLY A 21 -7.77 -13.06 9.70
CA GLY A 21 -8.20 -11.67 9.49
C GLY A 21 -7.08 -10.73 9.04
N GLU A 22 -5.85 -10.96 9.50
CA GLU A 22 -4.67 -10.16 9.15
C GLU A 22 -4.11 -10.57 7.78
N GLN A 23 -4.31 -11.84 7.41
CA GLN A 23 -3.95 -12.37 6.10
C GLN A 23 -4.89 -11.90 4.98
N ARG A 24 -6.08 -11.40 5.32
CA ARG A 24 -7.07 -10.96 4.34
C ARG A 24 -7.03 -9.45 4.17
N PRO A 25 -6.41 -8.93 3.10
CA PRO A 25 -6.47 -7.50 2.81
C PRO A 25 -7.93 -7.08 2.61
N SER A 26 -8.32 -5.95 3.19
CA SER A 26 -9.67 -5.40 3.03
C SER A 26 -9.92 -5.05 1.57
N ARG A 27 -10.94 -5.66 0.97
CA ARG A 27 -11.33 -5.42 -0.45
C ARG A 27 -11.57 -3.94 -0.73
N TRP A 28 -12.23 -3.24 0.20
CA TRP A 28 -12.50 -1.80 0.07
C TRP A 28 -11.23 -0.96 0.10
N LYS A 29 -10.27 -1.31 0.97
CA LYS A 29 -8.97 -0.64 1.04
C LYS A 29 -8.17 -0.87 -0.25
N THR A 30 -8.20 -2.09 -0.77
CA THR A 30 -7.58 -2.43 -2.07
C THR A 30 -8.18 -1.60 -3.20
N ILE A 31 -9.52 -1.56 -3.31
CA ILE A 31 -10.20 -0.77 -4.35
C ILE A 31 -9.81 0.70 -4.23
N PHE A 32 -9.91 1.29 -3.04
CA PHE A 32 -9.58 2.70 -2.82
C PHE A 32 -8.16 3.07 -3.26
N ILE A 33 -7.17 2.25 -2.88
CA ILE A 33 -5.77 2.49 -3.25
C ILE A 33 -5.60 2.38 -4.77
N ASN A 34 -6.14 1.34 -5.39
CA ASN A 34 -6.06 1.15 -6.84
C ASN A 34 -6.73 2.29 -7.61
N THR A 35 -7.91 2.75 -7.18
CA THR A 35 -8.61 3.88 -7.79
C THR A 35 -7.79 5.16 -7.67
N LYS A 36 -7.22 5.43 -6.50
CA LYS A 36 -6.35 6.60 -6.29
C LYS A 36 -5.14 6.57 -7.22
N ASP A 37 -4.45 5.44 -7.30
CA ASP A 37 -3.25 5.30 -8.14
C ASP A 37 -3.59 5.40 -9.64
N PHE A 38 -4.72 4.81 -10.06
CA PHE A 38 -5.24 4.96 -11.41
C PHE A 38 -5.58 6.41 -11.77
N CYS A 39 -6.21 7.16 -10.85
CA CYS A 39 -6.51 8.57 -11.06
C CYS A 39 -5.25 9.41 -11.26
N PHE A 40 -4.20 9.18 -10.46
CA PHE A 40 -2.92 9.88 -10.65
C PHE A 40 -2.27 9.53 -11.99
N PHE A 41 -2.29 8.26 -12.37
CA PHE A 41 -1.79 7.83 -13.68
C PHE A 41 -2.57 8.51 -14.82
N ALA A 42 -3.90 8.45 -14.79
CA ALA A 42 -4.76 9.04 -15.80
C ALA A 42 -4.54 10.56 -15.94
N LEU A 43 -4.41 11.26 -14.80
CA LEU A 43 -4.15 12.71 -14.80
C LEU A 43 -2.78 13.02 -15.40
N LEU A 44 -1.73 12.30 -15.00
CA LEU A 44 -0.39 12.50 -15.56
C LEU A 44 -0.35 12.20 -17.07
N SER A 45 -0.94 11.08 -17.49
CA SER A 45 -1.04 10.70 -18.90
C SER A 45 -1.79 11.76 -19.72
N PHE A 46 -2.89 12.31 -19.18
CA PHE A 46 -3.65 13.36 -19.85
C PHE A 46 -2.83 14.64 -20.00
N VAL A 47 -2.12 15.06 -18.95
CA VAL A 47 -1.25 16.25 -19.00
C VAL A 47 -0.14 16.07 -20.04
N LEU A 48 0.53 14.92 -20.05
CA LEU A 48 1.57 14.62 -21.05
C LEU A 48 1.02 14.60 -22.47
N TRP A 49 -0.13 13.96 -22.68
CA TRP A 49 -0.83 13.96 -23.97
C TRP A 49 -1.15 15.39 -24.42
N ALA A 50 -1.71 16.22 -23.53
CA ALA A 50 -2.06 17.59 -23.85
C ALA A 50 -0.84 18.41 -24.25
N ILE A 51 0.27 18.29 -23.51
CA ILE A 51 1.54 18.97 -23.84
C ILE A 51 2.05 18.54 -25.21
N ILE A 52 2.13 17.22 -25.46
CA ILE A 52 2.59 16.69 -26.75
C ILE A 52 1.69 17.20 -27.89
N HIS A 53 0.38 17.18 -27.69
CA HIS A 53 -0.57 17.60 -28.70
C HIS A 53 -0.47 19.11 -28.98
N LEU A 54 -0.30 19.94 -27.95
CA LEU A 54 -0.06 21.37 -28.11
C LEU A 54 1.26 21.64 -28.84
N CYS A 55 2.34 20.92 -28.50
CA CYS A 55 3.61 21.02 -29.23
C CYS A 55 3.45 20.60 -30.70
N TYR A 56 2.71 19.52 -30.96
CA TYR A 56 2.43 19.07 -32.32
C TYR A 56 1.67 20.13 -33.12
N ILE A 57 0.62 20.73 -32.56
CA ILE A 57 -0.12 21.81 -33.24
C ILE A 57 0.79 23.03 -33.47
N ALA A 58 1.59 23.41 -32.47
CA ALA A 58 2.44 24.60 -32.54
C ALA A 58 3.60 24.47 -33.55
N VAL A 59 4.15 23.27 -33.72
CA VAL A 59 5.28 23.01 -34.63
C VAL A 59 4.80 22.50 -35.99
N GLY A 60 3.76 21.67 -35.99
CA GLY A 60 3.30 20.89 -37.15
C GLY A 60 2.29 21.60 -38.03
N GLY A 61 1.39 22.44 -37.46
CA GLY A 61 0.33 23.11 -38.22
C GLY A 61 -0.58 22.17 -38.99
#